data_AF-A0AAD5X7J0-F1
#
_entry.id   AF-A0AAD5X7J0-F1
#
_cell.length_a   1.000
_cell.length_b   1.000
_cell.length_c   1.000
_cell.angle_alpha   90.00
_cell.angle_beta   90.00
_cell.angle_gamma   90.00
#
_symmetry.space_group_name_H-M   'P 1'
#
loop_
_entity.id
_entity.type
_entity.pdbx_description
1 polymer ?
#
loop_
_entity_poly.entity_id
_entity_poly.type
_entity_poly.pdbx_seq_one_letter_code
_entity_poly.pdbx_strand_id
1 'polypeptide(L)'
;MSGEPSTSTTLRHNATTPLLTETTPLSPSPLSQSRPSLRHTRLAQQFWKAGGILGAIGVGLAAFGAHGLKSKLATDPEAPRKLENWKTAAQFQVTHSIALLITSIAMQRPPSLARPLPRAPLAGYLFLAGMAGFSGSLYALVLDSQKKYHKVLGPITPLGGLCLIGGWVALAFL
;
A
#
# COMPACT_ATOMS: atom_id res chain seq x y z
N MET A 1 40.27 97.73 -4.01
CA MET A 1 41.11 96.75 -3.29
C MET A 1 40.24 96.20 -2.18
N SER A 2 39.62 95.03 -2.27
CA SER A 2 40.10 93.72 -2.71
C SER A 2 38.97 92.91 -3.38
N GLY A 3 39.26 92.28 -4.53
CA GLY A 3 38.49 91.15 -5.09
C GLY A 3 38.61 89.92 -4.17
N GLU A 4 37.83 88.84 -4.31
CA GLU A 4 37.54 88.03 -5.50
C GLU A 4 36.38 87.02 -5.17
N PRO A 5 35.99 86.02 -6.00
CA PRO A 5 34.85 86.08 -6.90
C PRO A 5 33.72 85.04 -6.66
N SER A 6 32.60 85.26 -7.33
CA SER A 6 31.51 84.28 -7.53
C SER A 6 31.86 83.30 -8.67
N THR A 7 31.63 81.99 -8.47
CA THR A 7 31.39 81.04 -9.58
C THR A 7 30.28 80.07 -9.20
N SER A 8 29.41 79.83 -10.18
CA SER A 8 28.21 79.01 -10.09
C SER A 8 28.32 77.83 -11.07
N THR A 9 27.70 76.71 -10.69
CA THR A 9 27.14 75.64 -11.55
C THR A 9 28.08 74.63 -12.21
N THR A 10 27.95 73.35 -11.80
CA THR A 10 27.67 72.21 -12.71
C THR A 10 27.00 71.07 -11.92
N LEU A 11 25.78 70.71 -12.33
CA LEU A 11 25.07 69.46 -11.96
C LEU A 11 25.63 68.27 -12.77
N ARG A 12 25.98 67.15 -12.10
CA ARG A 12 25.87 65.75 -12.57
C ARG A 12 25.80 64.84 -11.33
N HIS A 13 24.65 64.24 -10.99
CA HIS A 13 24.12 62.95 -11.43
C HIS A 13 25.03 61.73 -11.23
N ASN A 14 24.44 60.75 -10.54
CA ASN A 14 24.73 59.31 -10.47
C ASN A 14 25.74 58.75 -9.46
N ALA A 15 25.16 57.93 -8.56
CA ALA A 15 25.48 56.52 -8.28
C ALA A 15 26.89 56.22 -7.74
N THR A 16 27.12 55.43 -6.70
CA THR A 16 26.44 54.19 -6.33
C THR A 16 26.92 53.84 -4.92
N THR A 17 25.99 53.48 -4.03
CA THR A 17 26.24 52.76 -2.78
C THR A 17 27.11 51.52 -3.06
N PRO A 18 28.18 51.24 -2.30
CA PRO A 18 28.78 49.92 -2.36
C PRO A 18 27.79 48.94 -1.71
N LEU A 19 27.19 48.10 -2.57
CA LEU A 19 26.53 46.85 -2.19
C LEU A 19 27.43 46.04 -1.25
N LEU A 20 26.86 45.52 -0.17
CA LEU A 20 26.76 44.08 0.10
C LEU A 20 25.65 43.86 1.15
N THR A 21 24.41 44.10 0.73
CA THR A 21 23.25 43.40 1.28
C THR A 21 23.27 41.98 0.74
N GLU A 22 22.65 41.07 1.49
CA GLU A 22 22.45 39.64 1.22
C GLU A 22 23.59 38.73 1.69
N THR A 23 23.50 38.34 2.96
CA THR A 23 23.71 36.93 3.31
C THR A 23 22.71 36.11 2.48
N THR A 24 23.08 35.76 1.25
CA THR A 24 22.32 34.84 0.41
C THR A 24 22.02 33.60 1.24
N PRO A 25 20.75 33.26 1.52
CA PRO A 25 20.45 31.98 2.12
C PRO A 25 20.95 30.93 1.14
N LEU A 26 21.86 30.05 1.58
CA LEU A 26 22.34 28.93 0.78
C LEU A 26 21.11 28.21 0.21
N SER A 27 20.87 28.38 -1.09
CA SER A 27 19.83 27.63 -1.79
C SER A 27 20.15 26.16 -1.61
N PRO A 28 19.26 25.35 -1.00
CA PRO A 28 19.58 23.95 -0.75
C PRO A 28 19.85 23.26 -2.08
N SER A 29 21.01 22.62 -2.19
CA SER A 29 21.44 21.90 -3.40
C SER A 29 20.30 21.04 -3.97
N PRO A 30 20.03 21.12 -5.30
CA PRO A 30 18.93 20.38 -5.95
C PRO A 30 19.06 18.85 -5.82
N LEU A 31 20.20 18.35 -5.37
CA LEU A 31 20.49 16.93 -5.17
C LEU A 31 20.00 16.36 -3.82
N SER A 32 19.50 17.19 -2.90
CA SER A 32 19.08 16.74 -1.57
C SER A 32 17.62 16.23 -1.51
N GLN A 33 16.80 16.49 -2.53
CA GLN A 33 15.33 16.44 -2.37
C GLN A 33 14.58 15.24 -3.01
N SER A 34 15.22 14.19 -3.55
CA SER A 34 14.48 13.25 -4.43
C SER A 34 14.85 11.78 -4.37
N ARG A 35 15.29 11.25 -3.23
CA ARG A 35 15.38 9.79 -3.05
C ARG A 35 14.14 9.27 -2.32
N PRO A 36 13.21 8.55 -2.98
CA PRO A 36 12.19 7.82 -2.25
C PRO A 36 12.90 6.92 -1.23
N SER A 37 12.37 6.84 -0.01
CA SER A 37 13.02 6.05 1.03
C SER A 37 13.11 4.60 0.57
N LEU A 38 14.32 4.03 0.54
CA LEU A 38 14.60 2.67 0.02
C LEU A 38 13.76 1.56 0.67
N ARG A 39 13.09 1.85 1.78
CA ARG A 39 12.14 0.96 2.47
C ARG A 39 10.78 0.90 1.76
N HIS A 40 10.25 2.02 1.29
CA HIS A 40 8.94 2.07 0.62
C HIS A 40 8.97 1.29 -0.69
N THR A 41 10.03 1.45 -1.49
CA THR A 41 10.21 0.70 -2.74
C THR A 41 10.32 -0.80 -2.51
N ARG A 42 11.02 -1.23 -1.45
CA ARG A 42 11.15 -2.66 -1.11
C ARG A 42 9.83 -3.28 -0.66
N LEU A 43 9.08 -2.60 0.23
CA LEU A 43 7.77 -3.08 0.69
C LEU A 43 6.77 -3.17 -0.46
N ALA A 44 6.72 -2.16 -1.33
CA ALA A 44 5.88 -2.19 -2.51
C ALA A 44 6.20 -3.41 -3.40
N GLN A 45 7.48 -3.68 -3.65
CA GLN A 45 7.90 -4.86 -4.43
C GLN A 45 7.53 -6.19 -3.74
N GLN A 46 7.62 -6.26 -2.41
CA GLN A 46 7.20 -7.45 -1.67
C GLN A 46 5.69 -7.68 -1.79
N PHE A 47 4.87 -6.64 -1.64
CA PHE A 47 3.43 -6.73 -1.83
C PHE A 47 3.05 -7.08 -3.28
N TRP A 48 3.79 -6.57 -4.28
CA TRP A 48 3.61 -6.96 -5.67
C TRP A 48 3.79 -8.47 -5.86
N LYS A 49 4.91 -9.01 -5.39
CA LYS A 49 5.22 -10.44 -5.47
C LYS A 49 4.18 -11.27 -4.72
N ALA A 50 3.83 -10.86 -3.50
CA ALA A 50 2.86 -11.55 -2.67
C ALA A 50 1.46 -11.56 -3.31
N GLY A 51 1.01 -10.42 -3.86
CA GLY A 51 -0.28 -10.33 -4.57
C GLY A 51 -0.34 -11.26 -5.77
N GLY A 52 0.70 -11.29 -6.60
CA GLY A 52 0.78 -12.20 -7.74
C GLY A 52 0.75 -13.68 -7.34
N ILE A 53 1.55 -14.05 -6.33
CA ILE A 53 1.61 -15.44 -5.84
C ILE A 53 0.29 -15.85 -5.19
N LEU A 54 -0.28 -15.02 -4.31
CA LEU A 54 -1.54 -15.33 -3.62
C LEU A 54 -2.72 -15.37 -4.60
N GLY A 55 -2.71 -14.53 -5.63
CA GLY A 55 -3.70 -14.58 -6.72
C GLY A 55 -3.60 -15.88 -7.52
N ALA A 56 -2.39 -16.30 -7.91
CA ALA A 56 -2.17 -17.57 -8.59
C ALA A 56 -2.62 -18.77 -7.74
N ILE A 57 -2.29 -18.78 -6.45
CA ILE A 57 -2.77 -19.81 -5.50
C ILE A 57 -4.30 -19.78 -5.42
N GLY A 58 -4.91 -18.60 -5.32
CA GLY A 58 -6.37 -18.46 -5.24
C GLY A 58 -7.08 -19.00 -6.49
N VAL A 59 -6.55 -18.74 -7.68
CA VAL A 59 -7.06 -19.31 -8.94
C VAL A 59 -6.90 -20.83 -8.95
N GLY A 60 -5.73 -21.35 -8.54
CA GLY A 60 -5.49 -22.79 -8.44
C GLY A 60 -6.46 -23.48 -7.47
N LEU A 61 -6.70 -22.88 -6.30
CA LEU A 61 -7.67 -23.38 -5.33
C LEU A 61 -9.10 -23.28 -5.85
N ALA A 62 -9.48 -22.21 -6.56
CA ALA A 62 -10.80 -22.10 -7.20
C ALA A 62 -11.03 -23.24 -8.21
N ALA A 63 -10.06 -23.50 -9.10
CA ALA A 63 -10.12 -24.58 -10.07
C ALA A 63 -10.18 -25.96 -9.38
N PHE A 64 -9.36 -26.17 -8.34
CA PHE A 64 -9.42 -27.38 -7.54
C PHE A 64 -10.80 -27.57 -6.89
N GLY A 65 -11.42 -26.50 -6.36
CA GLY A 65 -12.77 -26.53 -5.80
C GLY A 65 -13.82 -27.02 -6.79
N ALA A 66 -13.78 -26.47 -8.02
CA ALA A 66 -14.75 -26.77 -9.07
C ALA A 66 -14.60 -28.18 -9.66
N HIS A 67 -13.37 -28.63 -9.89
CA HIS A 67 -13.10 -29.87 -10.62
C HIS A 67 -12.67 -31.04 -9.73
N GLY A 68 -11.87 -30.79 -8.69
CA GLY A 68 -11.25 -31.83 -7.86
C GLY A 68 -11.96 -32.09 -6.53
N LEU A 69 -12.37 -31.04 -5.82
CA LEU A 69 -12.90 -31.15 -4.47
C LEU A 69 -14.34 -31.71 -4.46
N LYS A 70 -15.16 -31.33 -5.45
CA LYS A 70 -16.55 -31.78 -5.56
C LYS A 70 -16.69 -33.31 -5.56
N SER A 71 -15.82 -34.01 -6.30
CA SER A 71 -15.82 -35.48 -6.32
C SER A 71 -15.33 -36.08 -5.01
N LYS A 72 -14.35 -35.45 -4.35
CA LYS A 72 -13.84 -35.91 -3.04
C LYS A 72 -14.86 -35.79 -1.91
N LEU A 73 -15.82 -34.88 -2.01
CA LEU A 73 -16.88 -34.67 -1.02
C LEU A 73 -18.19 -35.37 -1.38
N ALA A 74 -18.25 -36.20 -2.43
CA ALA A 74 -19.51 -36.74 -2.95
C ALA A 74 -20.36 -37.51 -1.92
N THR A 75 -19.74 -38.12 -0.92
CA THR A 75 -20.40 -38.88 0.16
C THR A 75 -20.50 -38.12 1.48
N ASP A 76 -19.98 -36.89 1.55
CA ASP A 76 -20.02 -36.05 2.75
C ASP A 76 -21.38 -35.35 2.86
N PRO A 77 -22.16 -35.55 3.93
CA PRO A 77 -23.44 -34.86 4.13
C PRO A 77 -23.33 -33.33 4.12
N GLU A 78 -22.17 -32.79 4.50
CA GLU A 78 -21.89 -31.34 4.54
C GLU A 78 -21.28 -30.82 3.23
N ALA A 79 -21.21 -31.64 2.16
CA ALA A 79 -20.58 -31.27 0.90
C ALA A 79 -21.08 -29.94 0.31
N PRO A 80 -22.39 -29.62 0.28
CA PRO A 80 -22.86 -28.35 -0.27
C PRO A 80 -22.24 -27.14 0.44
N ARG A 81 -22.27 -27.14 1.77
CA ARG A 81 -21.73 -26.07 2.61
C ARG A 81 -20.20 -25.99 2.52
N LYS A 82 -19.52 -27.14 2.47
CA LYS A 82 -18.05 -27.18 2.32
C LYS A 82 -17.60 -26.63 0.96
N LEU A 83 -18.30 -26.96 -0.11
CA LEU A 83 -18.00 -26.42 -1.45
C LEU A 83 -18.27 -24.92 -1.54
N GLU A 84 -19.34 -24.44 -0.90
CA GLU A 84 -19.63 -23.00 -0.81
C GLU A 84 -18.56 -22.24 -0.02
N ASN A 85 -18.15 -22.76 1.14
CA ASN A 85 -17.06 -22.19 1.93
C ASN A 85 -15.75 -22.15 1.13
N TRP A 86 -15.43 -23.22 0.42
CA TRP A 86 -14.24 -23.29 -0.44
C TRP A 86 -14.27 -22.24 -1.55
N LYS A 87 -15.41 -22.13 -2.24
CA LYS A 87 -15.61 -21.11 -3.29
C LYS A 87 -15.46 -19.70 -2.73
N THR A 88 -16.06 -19.43 -1.57
CA THR A 88 -15.97 -18.13 -0.88
C THR A 88 -14.52 -17.81 -0.51
N ALA A 89 -13.78 -18.76 0.05
CA ALA A 89 -12.38 -18.60 0.40
C ALA A 89 -11.53 -18.24 -0.82
N ALA A 90 -11.72 -18.94 -1.95
CA ALA A 90 -11.00 -18.70 -3.19
C ALA A 90 -11.34 -17.35 -3.83
N GLN A 91 -12.63 -17.01 -3.88
CA GLN A 91 -13.06 -15.71 -4.37
C GLN A 91 -12.45 -14.58 -3.53
N PHE A 92 -12.53 -14.67 -2.20
CA PHE A 92 -11.95 -13.66 -1.32
C PHE A 92 -10.43 -13.57 -1.47
N GLN A 93 -9.72 -14.70 -1.60
CA GLN A 93 -8.27 -14.68 -1.79
C GLN A 93 -7.89 -13.98 -3.09
N VAL A 94 -8.54 -14.31 -4.22
CA VAL A 94 -8.26 -13.66 -5.51
C VAL A 94 -8.59 -12.17 -5.45
N THR A 95 -9.78 -11.79 -4.96
CA THR A 95 -10.19 -10.38 -4.86
C THR A 95 -9.21 -9.55 -4.02
N HIS A 96 -8.78 -10.05 -2.86
CA HIS A 96 -7.89 -9.29 -1.98
C HIS A 96 -6.42 -9.36 -2.40
N SER A 97 -6.02 -10.36 -3.18
CA SER A 97 -4.72 -10.37 -3.85
C SER A 97 -4.62 -9.25 -4.89
N ILE A 98 -5.70 -8.97 -5.61
CA ILE A 98 -5.79 -7.83 -6.54
C ILE A 98 -5.74 -6.51 -5.75
N ALA A 99 -6.47 -6.41 -4.64
CA ALA A 99 -6.39 -5.23 -3.76
C ALA A 99 -4.95 -4.99 -3.23
N LEU A 100 -4.21 -6.06 -2.93
CA LEU A 100 -2.80 -5.99 -2.53
C LEU A 100 -1.89 -5.50 -3.68
N LEU A 101 -2.14 -5.94 -4.91
CA LEU A 101 -1.44 -5.42 -6.10
C LEU A 101 -1.72 -3.92 -6.29
N ILE A 102 -2.98 -3.48 -6.15
CA ILE A 102 -3.37 -2.06 -6.21
C ILE A 102 -2.66 -1.26 -5.11
N THR A 103 -2.59 -1.81 -3.90
CA THR A 103 -1.86 -1.19 -2.77
C THR A 103 -0.38 -1.00 -3.12
N SER A 104 0.26 -2.00 -3.71
CA SER A 104 1.65 -1.92 -4.17
C SER A 104 1.86 -0.83 -5.23
N ILE A 105 0.93 -0.69 -6.18
CA ILE A 105 0.98 0.37 -7.21
C ILE A 105 0.81 1.75 -6.55
N ALA A 106 -0.15 1.90 -5.65
CA ALA A 106 -0.40 3.16 -4.95
C ALA A 106 0.81 3.63 -4.14
N MET A 107 1.56 2.70 -3.52
CA MET A 107 2.80 2.98 -2.79
C MET A 107 3.95 3.54 -3.63
N GLN A 108 3.87 3.42 -4.96
CA GLN A 108 4.92 3.86 -5.88
C GLN A 108 4.64 5.25 -6.50
N ARG A 109 3.53 5.89 -6.13
CA ARG A 109 3.16 7.22 -6.64
C ARG A 109 4.14 8.30 -6.14
N PRO A 110 4.45 9.31 -6.98
CA PRO A 110 5.36 10.39 -6.60
C PRO A 110 4.80 11.23 -5.43
N PRO A 111 5.67 11.71 -4.51
CA PRO A 111 5.24 12.45 -3.31
C PRO A 111 4.47 13.75 -3.57
N SER A 112 4.56 14.31 -4.79
CA SER A 112 3.88 15.56 -5.15
C SER A 112 2.36 15.45 -5.24
N LEU A 113 1.81 14.22 -5.33
CA LEU A 113 0.37 13.95 -5.38
C LEU A 113 -0.15 13.24 -4.13
N ALA A 114 0.73 12.68 -3.30
CA ALA A 114 0.36 11.87 -2.15
C ALA A 114 1.08 12.40 -0.90
N ARG A 115 0.29 12.89 0.06
CA ARG A 115 0.77 13.17 1.43
C ARG A 115 1.54 11.92 1.90
N PRO A 116 2.74 12.04 2.51
CA PRO A 116 3.52 10.88 2.92
C PRO A 116 2.70 10.10 3.96
N LEU A 117 2.04 9.02 3.53
CA LEU A 117 1.05 8.36 4.36
C LEU A 117 1.70 7.21 5.12
N PRO A 118 1.78 7.28 6.47
CA PRO A 118 2.23 6.16 7.29
C PRO A 118 1.30 4.92 7.21
N ARG A 119 0.20 5.00 6.46
CA ARG A 119 -0.83 3.95 6.33
C ARG A 119 -0.61 2.98 5.16
N ALA A 120 0.33 3.26 4.26
CA ALA A 120 0.67 2.40 3.12
C ALA A 120 1.01 0.96 3.49
N PRO A 121 1.93 0.73 4.45
CA PRO A 121 2.27 -0.63 4.86
C PRO A 121 1.10 -1.32 5.56
N LEU A 122 0.29 -0.56 6.30
CA LEU A 122 -0.83 -1.10 7.08
C LEU A 122 -1.87 -1.79 6.19
N ALA A 123 -2.28 -1.15 5.08
CA ALA A 123 -3.24 -1.75 4.15
C ALA A 123 -2.74 -3.10 3.60
N GLY A 124 -1.47 -3.15 3.17
CA GLY A 124 -0.87 -4.37 2.62
C GLY A 124 -0.79 -5.50 3.64
N TYR A 125 -0.37 -5.21 4.88
CA TYR A 125 -0.33 -6.21 5.94
C TYR A 125 -1.73 -6.68 6.36
N LEU A 126 -2.73 -5.80 6.39
CA LEU A 126 -4.11 -6.16 6.70
C LEU A 126 -4.70 -7.10 5.64
N PHE A 127 -4.44 -6.88 4.35
CA PHE A 127 -4.84 -7.83 3.31
C PHE A 127 -4.13 -9.18 3.43
N LEU A 128 -2.83 -9.19 3.71
CA LEU A 128 -2.08 -10.45 3.91
C LEU A 128 -2.61 -11.25 5.11
N ALA A 129 -2.73 -10.60 6.27
CA ALA A 129 -3.26 -11.20 7.48
C ALA A 129 -4.71 -11.65 7.29
N GLY A 130 -5.53 -10.84 6.63
CA GLY A 130 -6.92 -11.14 6.34
C GLY A 130 -7.10 -12.32 5.38
N MET A 131 -6.30 -12.43 4.30
CA MET A 131 -6.35 -13.59 3.41
C MET A 131 -5.91 -14.88 4.13
N ALA A 132 -4.84 -14.81 4.94
CA ALA A 132 -4.39 -15.95 5.72
C ALA A 132 -5.43 -16.38 6.77
N GLY A 133 -5.99 -15.42 7.51
CA GLY A 133 -6.97 -15.68 8.56
C GLY A 133 -8.36 -16.05 8.05
N PHE A 134 -8.87 -15.39 7.01
CA PHE A 134 -10.20 -15.65 6.46
C PHE A 134 -10.18 -16.81 5.46
N SER A 135 -9.51 -16.66 4.32
CA SER A 135 -9.49 -17.68 3.26
C SER A 135 -8.75 -18.93 3.71
N GLY A 136 -7.57 -18.76 4.32
CA GLY A 136 -6.77 -19.87 4.84
C GLY A 136 -7.54 -20.75 5.85
N SER A 137 -8.23 -20.13 6.81
CA SER A 137 -9.03 -20.89 7.79
C SER A 137 -10.21 -21.62 7.15
N LEU A 138 -10.90 -21.02 6.18
CA LEU A 138 -12.00 -21.67 5.46
C LEU A 138 -11.52 -22.90 4.68
N TYR A 139 -10.39 -22.82 3.97
CA TYR A 139 -9.82 -24.01 3.32
C TYR A 139 -9.47 -25.09 4.33
N ALA A 140 -8.83 -24.73 5.44
CA ALA A 140 -8.46 -25.68 6.48
C ALA A 140 -9.69 -26.35 7.11
N LEU A 141 -10.77 -25.59 7.36
CA LEU A 141 -12.04 -26.11 7.88
C LEU A 141 -12.73 -27.08 6.91
N VAL A 142 -12.64 -26.84 5.60
CA VAL A 142 -13.19 -27.74 4.59
C VAL A 142 -12.41 -29.06 4.53
N LEU A 143 -11.08 -28.99 4.68
CA LEU A 143 -10.19 -30.16 4.67
C LEU A 143 -10.18 -30.91 6.01
N ASP A 144 -10.61 -30.28 7.11
CA ASP A 144 -10.70 -30.89 8.44
C ASP A 144 -11.89 -31.85 8.56
N SER A 145 -11.72 -33.06 8.01
CA SER A 145 -12.75 -34.12 8.01
C SER A 145 -13.14 -34.57 9.43
N GLN A 146 -12.22 -34.48 10.39
CA GLN A 146 -12.42 -34.92 11.79
C GLN A 146 -12.91 -33.78 12.71
N LYS A 147 -13.12 -32.57 12.16
CA LYS A 147 -13.52 -31.36 12.92
C LYS A 147 -12.59 -31.03 14.10
N LYS A 148 -11.33 -31.49 14.07
CA LYS A 148 -10.36 -31.35 15.17
C LYS A 148 -10.00 -29.89 15.41
N TYR A 149 -9.97 -29.07 14.36
CA TYR A 149 -9.48 -27.69 14.39
C TYR A 149 -10.61 -26.66 14.39
N HIS A 150 -11.88 -27.08 14.31
CA HIS A 150 -13.05 -26.19 14.27
C HIS A 150 -13.08 -25.16 15.41
N LYS A 151 -12.71 -25.56 16.63
CA LYS A 151 -12.73 -24.67 17.81
C LYS A 151 -11.72 -23.52 17.72
N VAL A 152 -10.62 -23.73 17.00
CA VAL A 152 -9.54 -22.73 16.85
C VAL A 152 -9.73 -21.93 15.57
N LEU A 153 -10.06 -22.59 14.46
CA LEU A 153 -10.21 -21.96 13.15
C LEU A 153 -11.50 -21.14 13.04
N GLY A 154 -12.57 -21.56 13.72
CA GLY A 154 -13.86 -20.85 13.70
C GLY A 154 -13.75 -19.38 14.11
N PRO A 155 -13.13 -19.04 15.25
CA PRO A 155 -12.89 -17.65 15.65
C PRO A 155 -11.86 -16.89 14.79
N ILE A 156 -10.95 -17.59 14.11
CA ILE A 156 -9.93 -16.97 13.25
C ILE A 156 -10.56 -16.40 11.97
N THR A 157 -11.58 -17.05 11.41
CA THR A 157 -12.28 -16.57 10.20
C THR A 157 -12.83 -15.15 10.34
N PRO A 158 -13.67 -14.80 11.35
CA PRO A 158 -14.20 -13.43 11.48
C PRO A 158 -13.10 -12.40 11.79
N LEU A 159 -12.05 -12.78 12.52
CA LEU A 159 -10.90 -11.90 12.75
C LEU A 159 -10.16 -11.59 11.43
N GLY A 160 -9.98 -12.61 10.57
CA GLY A 160 -9.47 -12.41 9.22
C GLY A 160 -10.37 -11.48 8.38
N GLY A 161 -11.69 -11.64 8.48
CA GLY A 161 -12.65 -10.76 7.82
C GLY A 161 -12.53 -9.30 8.27
N LEU A 162 -12.35 -9.06 9.56
CA LEU A 162 -12.08 -7.73 10.11
C LEU A 162 -10.78 -7.13 9.55
N CYS A 163 -9.72 -7.94 9.41
CA CYS A 163 -8.49 -7.49 8.75
C CYS A 163 -8.72 -7.12 7.28
N LEU A 164 -9.51 -7.89 6.52
CA LEU A 164 -9.83 -7.56 5.13
C LEU A 164 -10.60 -6.22 5.02
N ILE A 165 -11.60 -6.01 5.89
CA ILE A 165 -12.33 -4.73 5.98
C ILE A 165 -11.36 -3.59 6.30
N GLY A 166 -10.52 -3.76 7.32
CA GLY A 166 -9.52 -2.76 7.69
C GLY A 166 -8.54 -2.47 6.55
N GLY A 167 -8.17 -3.48 5.76
CA GLY A 167 -7.30 -3.34 4.59
C GLY A 167 -7.92 -2.44 3.52
N TRP A 168 -9.21 -2.65 3.20
CA TRP A 168 -9.94 -1.78 2.27
C TRP A 168 -10.10 -0.36 2.79
N VAL A 169 -10.42 -0.19 4.08
CA VAL A 169 -10.51 1.14 4.71
C VAL A 169 -9.15 1.84 4.65
N ALA A 170 -8.06 1.15 4.98
CA ALA A 170 -6.72 1.70 4.92
C ALA A 170 -6.31 2.05 3.48
N LEU A 171 -6.68 1.23 2.49
CA LEU A 171 -6.46 1.49 1.07
C LEU A 171 -7.25 2.71 0.57
N ALA A 172 -8.49 2.91 1.03
CA ALA A 172 -9.34 4.04 0.63
C ALA A 172 -8.74 5.39 1.03
N PHE A 173 -7.94 5.42 2.09
CA PHE A 173 -7.27 6.63 2.56
C PHE A 173 -5.81 6.71 2.14
N LEU A 174 -5.31 5.80 1.30
CA LEU A 174 -3.89 5.67 0.95
C LEU A 174 -3.35 6.76 0.04
#